data_AF-A0A2H5QXX2-F1
#
_entry.id   AF-A0A2H5QXX2-F1
#
_cell.length_a   1.000
_cell.length_b   1.000
_cell.length_c   1.000
_cell.angle_alpha   90.00
_cell.angle_beta   90.00
_cell.angle_gamma   90.00
#
_symmetry.space_group_name_H-M   'P 1'
#
loop_
_entity.id
_entity.type
_entity.pdbx_description
1 polymer ?
#
loop_
_entity_poly.entity_id
_entity_poly.type
_entity_poly.pdbx_seq_one_letter_code
_entity_poly.pdbx_strand_id
1 'polypeptide(L)'
;SSLAIPVVTYNVISLGAKSDGRSDSTKAFLASWTKACGSTAASTIYVPPGRYLLHNVVFQGQCRNNDITTRIDGTLVAPSDYRVIGDAGNWILF
;
A
#
# COMPACT_ATOMS: atom_id res chain seq x y z
N SER A 1 -0.78 25.98 21.92
CA SER A 1 -1.58 24.76 21.76
C SER A 1 -1.28 24.17 20.40
N SER A 2 -0.49 23.10 20.31
CA SER A 2 -0.18 22.48 19.02
C SER A 2 -1.42 21.77 18.51
N LEU A 3 -1.96 22.20 17.37
CA LEU A 3 -2.98 21.44 16.67
C LEU A 3 -2.31 20.16 16.18
N ALA A 4 -2.57 19.03 16.85
CA ALA A 4 -2.21 17.74 16.28
C ALA A 4 -2.98 17.61 14.97
N ILE A 5 -2.26 17.59 13.84
CA ILE A 5 -2.86 17.26 12.54
C ILE A 5 -3.35 15.81 12.69
N PRO A 6 -4.66 15.54 12.55
CA PRO A 6 -5.15 14.18 12.66
C PRO A 6 -4.55 13.33 11.54
N VAL A 7 -3.75 12.34 11.91
CA VAL A 7 -3.16 11.39 10.95
C VAL A 7 -4.18 10.29 10.68
N VAL A 8 -4.61 10.13 9.43
CA VAL A 8 -5.53 9.06 9.05
C VAL A 8 -4.73 7.81 8.71
N THR A 9 -5.06 6.68 9.33
CA THR A 9 -4.37 5.41 9.07
C THR A 9 -5.25 4.48 8.23
N TYR A 10 -4.72 4.01 7.11
CA TYR A 10 -5.32 2.99 6.24
C TYR A 10 -4.56 1.68 6.41
N ASN A 11 -5.11 0.77 7.22
CA ASN A 11 -4.55 -0.56 7.41
C ASN A 11 -4.93 -1.47 6.23
N VAL A 12 -3.95 -2.08 5.58
CA VAL A 12 -4.17 -2.94 4.40
C VAL A 12 -5.06 -4.15 4.70
N ILE A 13 -4.99 -4.71 5.93
CA ILE A 13 -5.86 -5.84 6.35
C ILE A 13 -7.32 -5.39 6.44
N SER A 14 -7.57 -4.19 6.97
CA SER A 14 -8.92 -3.60 7.02
C SER A 14 -9.52 -3.38 5.64
N LEU A 15 -8.68 -3.36 4.60
CA LEU A 15 -9.06 -3.24 3.19
C LEU A 15 -8.98 -4.57 2.43
N GLY A 16 -8.85 -5.69 3.14
CA GLY A 16 -8.96 -7.04 2.60
C GLY A 16 -7.64 -7.74 2.30
N ALA A 17 -6.49 -7.15 2.63
CA ALA A 17 -5.20 -7.81 2.45
C ALA A 17 -5.12 -9.09 3.29
N LYS A 18 -4.47 -10.12 2.75
CA LYS A 18 -4.23 -11.40 3.40
C LYS A 18 -2.73 -11.53 3.68
N SER A 19 -2.40 -11.81 4.93
CA SER A 19 -1.02 -11.82 5.43
C SER A 19 -0.36 -13.21 5.39
N ASP A 20 -0.81 -14.09 4.50
CA ASP A 20 -0.39 -15.49 4.38
C ASP A 20 0.77 -15.74 3.40
N GLY A 21 1.20 -14.70 2.67
CA GLY A 21 2.24 -14.76 1.64
C GLY A 21 1.86 -15.54 0.38
N ARG A 22 0.58 -15.88 0.21
CA ARG A 22 0.06 -16.73 -0.88
C ARG A 22 -1.11 -16.08 -1.62
N SER A 23 -2.00 -15.44 -0.88
CA SER A 23 -3.18 -14.77 -1.42
C SER A 23 -2.79 -13.39 -1.95
N ASP A 24 -3.20 -13.07 -3.18
CA ASP A 24 -2.92 -11.78 -3.80
C ASP A 24 -3.55 -10.62 -3.00
N SER A 25 -2.70 -9.75 -2.48
CA SER A 25 -3.10 -8.57 -1.69
C SER A 25 -3.02 -7.26 -2.47
N THR A 26 -2.72 -7.31 -3.78
CA THR A 26 -2.50 -6.12 -4.62
C THR A 26 -3.68 -5.14 -4.58
N LYS A 27 -4.92 -5.66 -4.66
CA LYS A 27 -6.14 -4.82 -4.61
C LYS A 27 -6.29 -4.05 -3.30
N ALA A 28 -5.92 -4.64 -2.17
CA ALA A 28 -6.00 -3.98 -0.87
C ALA A 28 -4.94 -2.87 -0.73
N PHE A 29 -3.74 -3.08 -1.28
CA PHE A 29 -2.70 -2.05 -1.33
C PHE A 29 -3.10 -0.88 -2.24
N LEU A 30 -3.64 -1.15 -3.43
CA LEU A 30 -4.19 -0.12 -4.31
C LEU A 30 -5.32 0.66 -3.63
N ALA A 31 -6.25 -0.02 -2.95
CA ALA A 31 -7.33 0.64 -2.22
C ALA A 31 -6.80 1.54 -1.07
N SER A 32 -5.74 1.09 -0.39
CA SER A 32 -5.08 1.87 0.67
C SER A 32 -4.45 3.13 0.10
N TRP A 33 -3.74 3.00 -1.03
CA TRP A 33 -3.17 4.13 -1.75
C TRP A 33 -4.25 5.11 -2.22
N THR A 34 -5.29 4.64 -2.91
CA THR A 34 -6.40 5.49 -3.38
C THR A 34 -7.02 6.29 -2.25
N LYS A 35 -7.23 5.67 -1.08
CA LYS A 35 -7.79 6.35 0.09
C LYS A 35 -6.83 7.40 0.67
N ALA A 36 -5.56 7.05 0.87
CA ALA A 36 -4.54 7.98 1.36
C ALA A 36 -4.35 9.16 0.41
N CYS A 37 -4.33 8.87 -0.89
CA CYS A 37 -4.12 9.83 -1.96
C CYS A 37 -5.29 10.79 -2.17
N GLY A 38 -6.51 10.34 -1.88
CA GLY A 38 -7.72 11.18 -1.88
C GLY A 38 -7.97 11.95 -0.58
N SER A 39 -7.17 11.70 0.47
CA SER A 39 -7.31 12.39 1.76
C SER A 39 -6.82 13.84 1.68
N THR A 40 -7.39 14.71 2.51
CA THR A 40 -6.90 16.08 2.73
C THR A 40 -6.03 16.20 3.98
N ALA A 41 -5.90 15.12 4.76
CA ALA A 41 -5.11 15.05 5.97
C ALA A 41 -3.89 14.15 5.79
N ALA A 42 -2.83 14.42 6.55
CA ALA A 42 -1.66 13.55 6.66
C ALA A 42 -2.11 12.09 6.85
N SER A 43 -1.59 11.19 6.01
CA SER A 43 -2.11 9.83 5.92
C SER A 43 -1.00 8.80 6.05
N THR A 44 -1.27 7.72 6.78
CA THR A 44 -0.38 6.57 6.87
C THR A 44 -1.05 5.35 6.24
N ILE A 45 -0.41 4.74 5.25
CA ILE A 45 -0.74 3.38 4.81
C ILE A 45 0.03 2.43 5.72
N TYR A 46 -0.67 1.62 6.50
CA TYR A 46 -0.06 0.74 7.48
C TYR A 46 -0.14 -0.73 7.02
N VAL A 47 1.04 -1.35 6.93
CA VAL A 47 1.20 -2.78 6.64
C VAL A 47 1.68 -3.47 7.92
N PRO A 48 0.81 -4.17 8.66
CA PRO A 48 1.17 -4.82 9.91
C PRO A 48 2.07 -6.06 9.67
N PRO A 49 2.63 -6.64 10.74
CA PRO A 49 3.41 -7.88 10.66
C PRO A 49 2.65 -9.01 9.92
N GLY A 50 3.36 -9.71 9.03
CA GLY A 50 2.78 -10.74 8.16
C GLY A 50 3.45 -10.77 6.78
N ARG A 51 2.99 -11.65 5.89
CA ARG A 51 3.53 -11.76 4.52
C ARG A 51 2.45 -11.41 3.49
N TYR A 52 2.72 -10.49 2.59
CA TYR A 52 1.74 -10.01 1.61
C TYR A 52 2.25 -10.26 0.21
N LEU A 53 1.61 -11.19 -0.51
CA LEU A 53 1.90 -11.38 -1.93
C LEU A 53 1.37 -10.18 -2.71
N LEU A 54 2.25 -9.50 -3.43
CA LEU A 54 1.90 -8.40 -4.32
C LEU A 54 2.38 -8.72 -5.73
N HIS A 55 1.49 -8.58 -6.69
CA HIS A 55 1.84 -8.51 -8.11
C HIS A 55 2.48 -7.13 -8.41
N ASN A 56 2.62 -6.77 -9.69
CA ASN A 56 3.00 -5.41 -10.03
C ASN A 56 1.96 -4.42 -9.46
N VAL A 57 2.45 -3.39 -8.77
CA VAL A 57 1.61 -2.32 -8.22
C VAL A 57 2.21 -0.97 -8.57
N VAL A 58 1.34 -0.07 -9.05
CA VAL A 58 1.71 1.30 -9.40
C VAL A 58 0.80 2.26 -8.65
N PHE A 59 1.40 3.02 -7.74
CA PHE A 59 0.76 4.00 -6.88
C PHE A 59 0.72 5.38 -7.54
N GLN A 60 0.20 5.47 -8.77
CA GLN A 60 0.14 6.73 -9.53
C GLN A 60 -1.29 7.26 -9.66
N GLY A 61 -1.42 8.55 -9.97
CA GLY A 61 -2.69 9.21 -10.27
C GLY A 61 -2.76 10.65 -9.75
N GLN A 62 -3.90 11.29 -9.94
CA GLN A 62 -4.13 12.64 -9.39
C GLN A 62 -4.27 12.58 -7.87
N CYS A 63 -3.15 12.79 -7.19
CA CYS A 63 -3.07 12.78 -5.73
C CYS A 63 -3.34 14.15 -5.15
N ARG A 64 -4.29 14.22 -4.22
CA ARG A 64 -4.64 15.47 -3.50
C ARG A 64 -3.83 15.61 -2.21
N ASN A 65 -3.33 14.49 -1.70
CA ASN A 65 -2.51 14.45 -0.50
C ASN A 65 -1.02 14.51 -0.85
N ASN A 66 -0.28 15.40 -0.20
CA ASN A 66 1.17 15.53 -0.31
C ASN A 66 1.93 15.02 0.92
N ASP A 67 1.23 14.46 1.91
CA ASP A 67 1.79 13.92 3.16
C ASP A 67 1.27 12.48 3.38
N ILE A 68 1.83 11.54 2.61
CA ILE A 68 1.54 10.12 2.70
C ILE A 68 2.79 9.37 3.18
N THR A 69 2.65 8.69 4.32
CA THR A 69 3.66 7.74 4.81
C THR A 69 3.22 6.31 4.54
N THR A 70 4.07 5.51 3.91
CA THR A 70 3.86 4.06 3.82
C THR A 70 4.71 3.38 4.89
N ARG A 71 4.07 2.92 5.97
CA ARG A 71 4.74 2.22 7.07
C ARG A 71 4.59 0.71 6.89
N ILE A 72 5.72 0.03 6.74
CA ILE A 72 5.78 -1.41 6.50
C ILE A 72 6.47 -2.10 7.66
N ASP A 73 5.67 -2.75 8.51
CA ASP A 73 6.16 -3.58 9.61
C ASP A 73 6.11 -5.09 9.24
N GLY A 74 5.48 -5.43 8.10
CA GLY A 74 5.42 -6.78 7.52
C GLY A 74 6.44 -7.05 6.43
N THR A 75 6.19 -8.07 5.62
CA THR A 75 7.02 -8.47 4.48
C THR A 75 6.20 -8.46 3.19
N LEU A 76 6.68 -7.73 2.18
CA LEU A 76 6.14 -7.80 0.83
C LEU A 76 6.80 -8.96 0.09
N VAL A 77 5.99 -9.79 -0.57
CA VAL A 77 6.45 -11.00 -1.27
C VAL A 77 6.16 -10.81 -2.75
N ALA A 78 7.20 -10.92 -3.58
CA ALA A 78 7.05 -10.92 -5.03
C ALA A 78 6.49 -12.29 -5.49
N PRO A 79 5.75 -12.34 -6.61
CA PRO A 79 5.35 -13.60 -7.23
C PRO A 79 6.59 -14.38 -7.66
N SER A 80 6.55 -15.70 -7.52
CA SER A 80 7.65 -16.57 -7.95
C SER A 80 7.80 -16.63 -9.47
N ASP A 81 6.71 -16.38 -10.21
CA ASP A 81 6.73 -16.26 -11.66
C ASP A 81 7.11 -14.84 -12.06
N TYR A 82 8.36 -14.64 -12.48
CA TYR A 82 8.86 -13.34 -12.90
C TYR A 82 8.08 -12.73 -14.07
N ARG A 83 7.41 -13.54 -14.91
CA ARG A 83 6.61 -13.04 -16.05
C ARG A 83 5.43 -12.16 -15.59
N VAL A 84 5.03 -12.28 -14.33
CA VAL A 84 4.02 -11.43 -13.71
C VAL A 84 4.51 -9.99 -13.51
N ILE A 85 5.83 -9.78 -13.39
CA ILE A 85 6.46 -8.47 -13.16
C ILE A 85 7.31 -8.02 -14.36
N GLY A 86 7.81 -8.97 -15.17
CA GLY A 86 9.01 -8.81 -15.99
C GLY A 86 8.95 -7.70 -17.04
N ASP A 87 7.77 -7.35 -17.53
CA ASP A 87 7.59 -6.29 -18.53
C ASP A 87 7.31 -4.91 -17.92
N ALA A 88 7.08 -4.83 -16.61
CA ALA A 88 6.62 -3.61 -15.94
C ALA A 88 7.76 -2.64 -15.55
N GLY A 89 9.02 -3.06 -15.64
CA GLY A 89 10.21 -2.27 -15.27
C GLY A 89 10.39 -2.02 -13.76
N ASN A 90 9.30 -2.03 -12.98
CA ASN A 90 9.29 -1.95 -11.52
C ASN A 90 8.36 -3.02 -10.95
N TRP A 91 8.69 -3.57 -9.78
CA TRP A 91 7.75 -4.42 -9.03
C TRP A 91 6.71 -3.57 -8.27
N ILE A 92 7.18 -2.52 -7.60
CA ILE A 92 6.38 -1.57 -6.84
C ILE A 92 6.84 -0.16 -7.26
N LEU A 93 5.93 0.67 -7.74
CA LEU A 93 6.21 2.05 -8.10
C LEU A 93 5.35 2.99 -7.25
N PHE A 94 6.00 3.97 -6.61
CA PHE A 94 5.39 5.03 -5.80
C PHE A 94 5.23 6.32 -6.60
#